data_AF-A0AAW1PXG5-F1
#
_entry.id   AF-A0AAW1PXG5-F1
#
_cell.length_a   1.000
_cell.length_b   1.000
_cell.length_c   1.000
_cell.angle_alpha   90.00
_cell.angle_beta   90.00
_cell.angle_gamma   90.00
#
_symmetry.space_group_name_H-M   'P 1'
#
loop_
_entity.id
_entity.type
_entity.pdbx_description
1 polymer ?
#
loop_
_entity_poly.entity_id
_entity_poly.type
_entity_poly.pdbx_seq_one_letter_code
_entity_poly.pdbx_strand_id
1 'polypeptide(L)'
;MAPKRVPRAVLSLYASVLRCHRHMLPGPLRDMGNRYARDEFRRHRDANTTPGQWREFQAEWRKYVGMLAGTADVAGGSGDIPLDTLERMTPEQKQRLAVLQEEARRAGQEMLGIKQDQRD
;
A
#
# COMPACT_ATOMS: atom_id res chain seq x y z
N MET A 1 3.66 31.84 -13.98
CA MET A 1 4.07 30.48 -14.38
C MET A 1 2.87 29.75 -14.96
N ALA A 2 2.95 29.19 -16.16
CA ALA A 2 1.86 28.40 -16.73
C ALA A 2 1.58 27.16 -15.85
N PRO A 3 0.33 26.73 -15.69
CA PRO A 3 0.02 25.54 -14.91
C PRO A 3 0.71 24.32 -15.52
N LYS A 4 1.52 23.62 -14.71
CA LYS A 4 2.16 22.36 -15.12
C LYS A 4 1.07 21.36 -15.48
N ARG A 5 0.99 21.00 -16.77
CA ARG A 5 -0.08 20.13 -17.30
C ARG A 5 0.17 18.68 -16.86
N VAL A 6 -0.69 18.17 -15.99
CA VAL A 6 -0.71 16.75 -15.63
C VAL A 6 -1.47 15.97 -16.70
N PRO A 7 -0.96 14.84 -17.19
CA PRO A 7 -1.69 14.00 -18.14
C PRO A 7 -3.05 13.52 -17.60
N ARG A 8 -4.09 13.49 -18.44
CA ARG A 8 -5.43 12.99 -18.05
C ARG A 8 -5.41 11.57 -17.50
N ALA A 9 -4.56 10.70 -18.06
CA ALA A 9 -4.37 9.33 -17.60
C ALA A 9 -3.89 9.27 -16.13
N VAL A 10 -3.01 10.20 -15.73
CA VAL A 10 -2.49 10.31 -14.36
C VAL A 10 -3.57 10.77 -13.39
N LEU A 11 -4.42 11.72 -13.79
CA LEU A 11 -5.58 12.15 -12.98
C LEU A 11 -6.59 11.01 -12.79
N SER A 12 -6.86 10.25 -13.86
CA SER A 12 -7.74 9.07 -13.79
C SER A 12 -7.19 8.01 -12.84
N LEU A 13 -5.87 7.77 -12.89
CA LEU A 13 -5.20 6.83 -11.98
C LEU A 13 -5.26 7.28 -10.52
N TYR A 14 -5.04 8.57 -10.25
CA TYR A 14 -5.19 9.14 -8.91
C TYR A 14 -6.62 8.93 -8.37
N ALA A 15 -7.64 9.18 -9.19
CA ALA A 15 -9.03 8.92 -8.81
C ALA A 15 -9.31 7.42 -8.56
N SER A 16 -8.69 6.53 -9.33
CA SER A 16 -8.78 5.08 -9.11
C SER A 16 -8.16 4.64 -7.79
N VAL A 17 -7.01 5.20 -7.40
CA VAL A 17 -6.39 4.97 -6.08
C VAL A 17 -7.33 5.37 -4.96
N LEU A 18 -7.90 6.58 -5.00
CA LEU A 18 -8.81 7.05 -3.95
C LEU A 18 -10.09 6.20 -3.85
N ARG A 19 -10.63 5.76 -5.00
CA ARG A 19 -11.76 4.81 -5.02
C ARG A 19 -11.35 3.49 -4.39
N CYS A 20 -10.19 2.96 -4.73
CA CYS A 20 -9.69 1.72 -4.16
C CYS A 20 -9.52 1.84 -2.63
N HIS A 21 -8.91 2.91 -2.12
CA HIS A 21 -8.84 3.17 -0.68
C HIS A 21 -10.22 3.21 -0.01
N ARG A 22 -11.22 3.82 -0.68
CA ARG A 22 -12.58 3.88 -0.15
C ARG A 22 -13.23 2.51 -0.01
N HIS A 23 -12.99 1.62 -0.97
CA HIS A 23 -13.65 0.32 -1.05
C HIS A 23 -12.89 -0.79 -0.32
N MET A 24 -11.56 -0.73 -0.29
CA MET A 24 -10.71 -1.83 0.18
C MET A 24 -10.06 -1.56 1.54
N LEU A 25 -9.95 -0.30 1.98
CA LEU A 25 -9.26 0.03 3.22
C LEU A 25 -10.22 0.47 4.34
N PRO A 26 -9.98 0.04 5.59
CA PRO A 26 -10.68 0.55 6.75
C PRO A 26 -10.32 2.02 7.01
N GLY A 27 -11.16 2.73 7.76
CA GLY A 27 -11.09 4.20 7.95
C GLY A 27 -9.68 4.75 8.22
N PRO A 28 -8.96 4.26 9.26
CA PRO A 28 -7.62 4.77 9.59
C PRO A 28 -6.60 4.59 8.45
N LEU A 29 -6.59 3.41 7.82
CA LEU A 29 -5.69 3.11 6.70
C LEU A 29 -6.06 3.89 5.43
N ARG A 30 -7.35 4.09 5.18
CA ARG A 30 -7.85 4.93 4.08
C ARG A 30 -7.40 6.38 4.26
N ASP A 31 -7.53 6.93 5.45
CA ASP A 31 -7.16 8.33 5.71
C ASP A 31 -5.66 8.54 5.60
N MET A 32 -4.88 7.60 6.13
CA MET A 32 -3.42 7.56 5.94
C MET A 32 -3.04 7.49 4.46
N GLY A 33 -3.60 6.53 3.72
CA GLY A 33 -3.34 6.34 2.29
C GLY A 33 -3.76 7.54 1.44
N ASN A 34 -4.90 8.16 1.75
CA ASN A 34 -5.38 9.36 1.07
C ASN A 34 -4.46 10.57 1.26
N ARG A 35 -3.92 10.76 2.49
CA ARG A 35 -2.92 11.80 2.77
C ARG A 35 -1.65 11.55 1.98
N TYR A 36 -1.11 10.33 2.06
CA TYR A 36 0.10 9.95 1.35
C TYR A 36 -0.04 10.13 -0.17
N ALA A 37 -1.08 9.57 -0.79
CA ALA A 37 -1.30 9.67 -2.24
C ALA A 37 -1.46 11.12 -2.70
N ARG A 38 -2.13 11.96 -1.91
CA ARG A 38 -2.28 13.39 -2.21
C ARG A 38 -0.95 14.11 -2.23
N ASP A 39 -0.12 13.87 -1.21
CA ASP A 39 1.18 14.54 -1.10
C ASP A 39 2.14 14.05 -2.19
N GLU A 40 2.13 12.75 -2.48
CA GLU A 40 2.96 12.17 -3.53
C GLU A 40 2.58 12.70 -4.92
N PHE A 41 1.29 12.84 -5.20
CA PHE A 41 0.80 13.44 -6.44
C PHE A 41 1.19 14.91 -6.57
N ARG A 42 1.13 15.68 -5.48
CA ARG A 42 1.58 17.08 -5.45
C ARG A 42 3.07 17.17 -5.72
N ARG A 43 3.90 16.36 -5.06
CA ARG A 43 5.36 16.30 -5.30
C ARG A 43 5.66 16.03 -6.78
N HIS A 44 4.99 15.05 -7.39
CA HIS A 44 5.19 14.71 -8.80
C HIS A 44 4.70 15.80 -9.75
N ARG A 45 3.61 16.49 -9.44
CA ARG A 45 3.13 17.61 -10.26
C ARG A 45 4.05 18.83 -10.17
N ASP A 46 4.51 19.12 -8.97
CA ASP A 46 5.25 20.35 -8.67
C ASP A 46 6.75 20.20 -9.00
N ALA A 47 7.25 18.97 -9.10
CA ALA A 47 8.54 18.64 -9.70
C ALA A 47 8.57 18.94 -11.22
N ASN A 48 9.77 19.05 -11.80
CA ASN A 48 9.96 19.14 -13.25
C ASN A 48 9.86 17.74 -13.89
N THR A 49 8.75 17.05 -13.63
CA THR A 49 8.56 15.64 -13.99
C THR A 49 8.49 15.47 -15.48
N THR A 50 9.40 14.65 -16.01
CA THR A 50 9.50 14.35 -17.44
C THR A 50 8.40 13.36 -17.87
N PRO A 51 8.12 13.24 -19.18
CA PRO A 51 7.19 12.23 -19.68
C PRO A 51 7.58 10.78 -19.31
N GLY A 52 8.88 10.49 -19.15
CA GLY A 52 9.37 9.18 -18.71
C GLY A 52 8.98 8.88 -17.26
N GLN A 53 9.24 9.83 -16.37
CA GLN A 53 8.86 9.71 -14.96
C GLN A 53 7.34 9.60 -14.78
N TRP A 54 6.54 10.28 -15.61
CA TRP A 54 5.08 10.08 -15.60
C TRP A 54 4.64 8.68 -16.03
N ARG A 55 5.41 7.99 -16.87
CA ARG A 55 5.11 6.59 -17.24
C ARG A 55 5.47 5.64 -16.10
N GLU A 56 6.63 5.82 -15.48
CA GLU A 56 7.06 5.05 -14.31
C GLU A 56 6.07 5.21 -13.15
N PHE A 57 5.69 6.45 -12.84
CA PHE A 57 4.65 6.76 -11.85
C PHE A 57 3.35 6.00 -12.15
N GLN A 58 2.90 6.01 -13.40
CA GLN A 58 1.69 5.28 -13.80
C GLN A 58 1.83 3.76 -13.67
N ALA A 59 3.00 3.19 -13.98
CA ALA A 59 3.23 1.75 -13.88
C ALA A 59 3.14 1.30 -12.42
N GLU A 60 3.88 1.94 -11.52
CA GLU A 60 3.89 1.60 -10.10
C GLU A 60 2.52 1.79 -9.44
N TRP A 61 1.81 2.87 -9.76
CA TRP A 61 0.51 3.13 -9.18
C TRP A 61 -0.59 2.21 -9.72
N ARG A 62 -0.50 1.77 -10.98
CA ARG A 62 -1.39 0.71 -11.49
C ARG A 62 -1.13 -0.61 -10.80
N LYS A 63 0.14 -0.96 -10.57
CA LYS A 63 0.51 -2.15 -9.79
C LYS A 63 -0.08 -2.06 -8.39
N TYR A 64 0.10 -0.93 -7.69
CA TYR A 64 -0.47 -0.70 -6.37
C TYR A 64 -2.00 -0.85 -6.32
N VAL A 65 -2.73 -0.26 -7.27
CA VAL A 65 -4.20 -0.44 -7.37
C VAL A 65 -4.55 -1.90 -7.59
N GLY A 66 -3.83 -2.61 -8.46
CA GLY A 66 -4.03 -4.03 -8.69
C GLY A 66 -3.81 -4.87 -7.43
N MET A 67 -2.79 -4.55 -6.64
CA MET A 67 -2.53 -5.20 -5.34
C MET A 67 -3.66 -4.95 -4.35
N LEU A 68 -4.09 -3.70 -4.19
CA LEU A 68 -5.18 -3.36 -3.28
C LEU A 68 -6.52 -3.98 -3.69
N ALA A 69 -6.77 -4.10 -5.00
CA ALA A 69 -8.00 -4.69 -5.52
C ALA A 69 -7.99 -6.23 -5.52
N GLY A 70 -6.88 -6.87 -5.15
CA GLY A 70 -6.71 -8.32 -5.22
C GLY A 70 -6.69 -8.88 -6.65
N THR A 71 -6.51 -8.01 -7.66
CA THR A 71 -6.48 -8.39 -9.08
C THR A 71 -5.07 -8.52 -9.65
N ALA A 72 -4.06 -8.11 -8.90
CA ALA A 72 -2.67 -8.35 -9.26
C ALA A 72 -2.29 -9.77 -8.81
N ASP A 73 -1.81 -10.58 -9.76
CA ASP A 73 -1.10 -11.82 -9.48
C ASP A 73 0.27 -11.46 -8.91
N VAL A 74 0.29 -11.10 -7.62
CA VAL A 74 1.51 -11.01 -6.85
C VAL A 74 1.69 -12.39 -6.25
N ALA A 75 2.50 -13.22 -6.89
CA ALA A 75 3.01 -14.42 -6.24
C ALA A 75 3.63 -13.99 -4.90
N GLY A 76 2.94 -14.31 -3.80
CA GLY A 76 3.20 -13.74 -2.48
C GLY A 76 2.71 -12.29 -2.38
N GLY A 77 1.51 -12.07 -1.83
CA GLY A 77 0.94 -10.75 -1.61
C GLY A 77 1.89 -9.82 -0.82
N SER A 78 1.53 -8.54 -0.69
CA SER A 78 2.31 -7.58 0.11
C SER A 78 2.51 -8.10 1.54
N GLY A 79 3.65 -8.73 1.82
CA GLY A 79 3.99 -9.28 3.14
C GLY A 79 4.24 -10.79 3.20
N ASP A 80 4.03 -11.54 2.12
CA ASP A 80 4.32 -12.98 2.13
C ASP A 80 5.83 -13.22 2.06
N ILE A 81 6.33 -14.04 2.99
CA ILE A 81 7.74 -14.48 2.98
C ILE A 81 7.83 -15.71 2.06
N PRO A 82 8.72 -15.71 1.06
CA PRO A 82 8.92 -16.87 0.19
C PRO A 82 9.21 -18.14 1.01
N LEU A 83 8.63 -19.26 0.58
CA LEU A 83 8.71 -20.52 1.33
C LEU A 83 10.17 -20.99 1.50
N ASP A 84 10.99 -20.82 0.46
CA ASP A 84 12.42 -21.12 0.48
C ASP A 84 13.19 -20.27 1.51
N THR A 85 12.76 -19.03 1.72
CA THR A 85 13.32 -18.14 2.72
C THR A 85 12.94 -18.61 4.13
N LEU A 86 11.69 -19.00 4.35
CA LEU A 86 11.23 -19.56 5.63
C LEU A 86 11.96 -20.87 5.98
N GLU A 87 12.21 -21.74 4.99
CA GLU A 87 12.94 -23.00 5.20
C GLU A 87 14.38 -22.77 5.67
N ARG A 88 15.05 -21.75 5.12
CA ARG A 88 16.44 -21.37 5.44
C ARG A 88 16.59 -20.65 6.79
N MET A 89 15.50 -20.23 7.43
CA MET A 89 15.58 -19.54 8.72
C MET A 89 15.99 -20.49 9.85
N THR A 90 16.84 -19.99 10.75
CA THR A 90 17.18 -20.70 12.00
C THR A 90 15.95 -20.78 12.92
N PRO A 91 15.92 -21.71 13.89
CA PRO A 91 14.84 -21.79 14.87
C PRO A 91 14.59 -20.45 15.59
N GLU A 92 15.64 -19.72 15.94
CA GLU A 92 15.55 -18.42 16.62
C GLU A 92 14.99 -17.33 15.68
N GLN A 93 15.34 -17.36 14.40
CA GLN A 93 14.77 -16.45 13.40
C GLN A 93 13.27 -16.70 13.20
N LYS A 94 12.86 -17.97 13.16
CA LYS A 94 11.44 -18.36 13.10
C LYS A 94 10.68 -17.91 14.34
N GLN A 95 11.27 -18.04 15.52
CA GLN A 95 10.67 -17.55 16.76
C GLN A 95 10.51 -16.03 16.76
N ARG A 96 11.54 -15.27 16.36
CA ARG A 96 11.45 -13.81 16.24
C ARG A 96 10.40 -13.37 15.22
N LEU A 97 10.30 -14.07 14.10
CA LEU A 97 9.29 -13.81 13.09
C LEU A 97 7.88 -14.01 13.65
N ALA A 98 7.64 -15.08 14.41
CA ALA A 98 6.35 -15.35 15.05
C ALA A 98 5.97 -14.25 16.06
N VAL A 99 6.92 -13.78 16.87
CA VAL A 99 6.71 -12.65 17.79
C VAL A 99 6.33 -11.39 17.02
N LEU A 100 7.11 -11.05 15.98
CA LEU A 100 6.85 -9.88 15.14
C LEU A 100 5.46 -9.95 14.48
N GLN A 101 5.06 -11.12 13.98
CA GLN A 101 3.75 -11.33 13.37
C GLN A 101 2.62 -11.05 14.37
N GLU A 102 2.74 -11.54 15.60
CA GLU A 102 1.73 -11.32 16.64
C GLU A 102 1.68 -9.86 17.09
N GLU A 103 2.83 -9.21 17.27
CA GLU A 103 2.91 -7.79 17.58
C GLU A 103 2.29 -6.93 16.48
N ALA A 104 2.60 -7.21 15.21
CA ALA A 104 2.05 -6.50 14.06
C ALA A 104 0.52 -6.68 13.98
N ARG A 105 0.03 -7.90 14.23
CA ARG A 105 -1.41 -8.21 14.29
C ARG A 105 -2.10 -7.41 15.40
N ARG A 106 -1.51 -7.38 16.60
CA ARG A 106 -2.04 -6.64 17.75
C ARG A 106 -2.07 -5.13 17.48
N ALA A 107 -0.97 -4.57 16.98
CA ALA A 107 -0.90 -3.15 16.62
C ALA A 107 -1.92 -2.79 15.53
N GLY A 108 -2.14 -3.67 14.55
CA GLY A 108 -3.19 -3.52 13.54
C GLY A 108 -4.60 -3.51 14.13
N GLN A 109 -4.91 -4.43 15.06
CA GLN A 109 -6.21 -4.47 15.74
C GLN A 109 -6.48 -3.20 16.54
N GLU A 110 -5.48 -2.72 17.27
CA GLU A 110 -5.55 -1.48 18.03
C GLU A 110 -5.78 -0.27 17.12
N MET A 111 -5.00 -0.15 16.04
CA MET A 111 -5.18 0.92 15.04
C MET A 111 -6.59 0.93 14.44
N LEU A 112 -7.16 -0.26 14.22
CA LEU A 112 -8.50 -0.41 13.62
C LEU A 112 -9.63 -0.35 14.64
N GLY A 113 -9.34 -0.23 15.94
CA GLY A 113 -10.34 -0.19 17.00
C GLY A 113 -11.11 -1.51 17.18
N ILE A 114 -10.55 -2.63 16.75
CA ILE A 114 -11.16 -3.96 16.89
C ILE A 114 -10.85 -4.45 18.31
N LYS A 115 -11.82 -4.38 19.23
CA LYS A 115 -11.68 -4.95 20.58
C LYS A 115 -11.48 -6.46 20.47
N GLN A 116 -10.47 -6.99 21.16
CA GLN A 116 -10.37 -8.44 21.38
C GLN A 116 -11.59 -8.88 22.19
N ASP A 117 -12.40 -9.74 21.58
CA ASP A 117 -13.40 -10.52 22.29
C ASP A 117 -12.64 -11.40 23.29
N GLN A 118 -12.61 -10.97 24.55
CA GLN A 118 -12.20 -11.82 25.65
C GLN A 118 -13.28 -12.89 25.76
N ARG A 119 -13.03 -14.06 25.18
CA ARG A 119 -13.78 -15.25 25.57
C ARG A 119 -13.28 -15.64 26.95
N ASP A 120 -14.16 -15.41 27.93
CA ASP A 120 -14.09 -15.97 29.28
C ASP A 120 -14.00 -17.51 29.26
#